data_AF-A0AAD8D3I2-F1
#
_entry.id   AF-A0AAD8D3I2-F1
#
_cell.length_a   1.000
_cell.length_b   1.000
_cell.length_c   1.000
_cell.angle_alpha   90.00
_cell.angle_beta   90.00
_cell.angle_gamma   90.00
#
_symmetry.space_group_name_H-M   'P 1'
#
loop_
_entity.id
_entity.type
_entity.pdbx_description
1 polymer ?
#
loop_
_entity_poly.entity_id
_entity_poly.type
_entity_poly.pdbx_seq_one_letter_code
_entity_poly.pdbx_strand_id
1 'polypeptide(L)'
;MQGPRKAVLVRLIVFLLIVMAAMKWFSNSSVKEHVSEPDTFWGKREGDVMSPEEESKVQEEPPKHAEGELEKPQEPWKQEEKPDQQKQDQEKPKLHPVKDFSSTQMRIVHLDLKGAAPKVSYLEQIFPLLFKLGANGVLIEYEDMFPYSGDLEILKSENAYSVEDIEKIQHLAELSQLEVIPLVQVFGHLEFVLKHEKYHTLREVTKFPNSLNPHMPDSLLLVKSLISQVLDRHPKASWIHVGADEVYHLGEGEESKNWLNSNNGDKGKMFLNHMKKVGGFIVSKYPGVSLLMWDDMMRQISVEILEESGITLFASPMIWDYSSQLNIELIETYISNYAKAGFKTVWFASSFKGASGSAQIWTPINQHMNNQLSWLKVIGAMEKHPSICFQGIALTGWQRYDHFSALCELFPVAVPAMAVCLQSLVHGGFNDEARKQTMNILGCNSINLDKSFCEGGGAFAGYEIYQMVHHIKENLKMGIDNILQDGHIRGTFSRYHRKHRFANPRNIEMFGDRVFKLHDDWEKFIQDLYIHMGKIYFPDTVEEWMEENVYFYMDQLKELVKDYKQIIQLNGRPKTS
;
A
#
# COMPACT_ATOMS: atom_id res chain seq x y z
N MET A 1 -20.93 -40.38 -12.36
CA MET A 1 -20.47 -38.97 -12.38
C MET A 1 -21.69 -38.05 -12.34
N GLN A 2 -21.88 -37.19 -11.32
CA GLN A 2 -22.96 -36.18 -11.34
C GLN A 2 -22.77 -34.95 -10.42
N GLY A 3 -21.62 -34.82 -9.74
CA GLY A 3 -21.34 -33.74 -8.78
C GLY A 3 -21.26 -32.32 -9.38
N PRO A 4 -20.34 -32.02 -10.33
CA PRO A 4 -19.98 -30.63 -10.64
C PRO A 4 -21.11 -29.80 -11.26
N ARG A 5 -21.99 -30.41 -12.07
CA ARG A 5 -23.13 -29.69 -12.67
C ARG A 5 -24.14 -29.15 -11.64
N LYS A 6 -24.27 -29.78 -10.46
CA LYS A 6 -25.18 -29.27 -9.41
C LYS A 6 -24.61 -28.03 -8.71
N ALA A 7 -23.29 -27.99 -8.47
CA ALA A 7 -22.64 -26.83 -7.85
C ALA A 7 -22.74 -25.57 -8.73
N VAL A 8 -22.51 -25.70 -10.04
CA VAL A 8 -22.64 -24.59 -10.99
C VAL A 8 -24.09 -24.08 -11.06
N LEU A 9 -25.08 -24.98 -11.10
CA LEU A 9 -26.49 -24.61 -11.13
C LEU A 9 -26.93 -23.84 -9.86
N VAL A 10 -26.46 -24.27 -8.67
CA VAL A 10 -26.72 -23.54 -7.41
C VAL A 10 -26.09 -22.14 -7.43
N ARG A 11 -24.83 -22.01 -7.90
CA ARG A 11 -24.17 -20.70 -8.02
C ARG A 11 -24.93 -19.75 -8.96
N LEU A 12 -25.40 -20.24 -10.11
CA LEU A 12 -26.23 -19.45 -11.04
C LEU A 12 -27.57 -18.99 -10.43
N ILE A 13 -28.23 -19.85 -9.65
CA ILE A 13 -29.49 -19.50 -8.97
C ILE A 13 -29.25 -18.43 -7.90
N VAL A 14 -28.18 -18.55 -7.10
CA VAL A 14 -27.80 -17.55 -6.09
C VAL A 14 -27.47 -16.20 -6.75
N PHE A 15 -26.71 -16.20 -7.85
CA PHE A 15 -26.39 -14.99 -8.61
C PHE A 15 -27.66 -14.30 -9.16
N LEU A 16 -28.59 -15.06 -9.74
CA LEU A 16 -29.88 -14.53 -10.21
C LEU A 16 -30.72 -13.90 -9.09
N LEU A 17 -30.72 -14.49 -7.89
CA LEU A 17 -31.42 -13.94 -6.73
C LEU A 17 -30.79 -12.63 -6.25
N ILE A 18 -29.46 -12.52 -6.26
CA ILE A 18 -28.72 -11.29 -5.92
C ILE A 18 -29.03 -10.18 -6.94
N VAL A 19 -28.98 -10.47 -8.25
CA VAL A 19 -29.29 -9.50 -9.31
C VAL A 19 -30.74 -9.02 -9.21
N MET A 20 -31.70 -9.89 -8.93
CA MET A 20 -33.10 -9.48 -8.70
C MET A 20 -33.28 -8.64 -7.43
N ALA A 21 -32.52 -8.91 -6.36
CA ALA A 21 -32.53 -8.08 -5.16
C ALA A 21 -31.97 -6.67 -5.43
N ALA A 22 -30.85 -6.58 -6.17
CA ALA A 22 -30.25 -5.31 -6.57
C ALA A 22 -31.20 -4.48 -7.45
N MET A 23 -31.79 -5.07 -8.50
CA MET A 23 -32.76 -4.36 -9.35
C MET A 23 -33.97 -3.86 -8.55
N LYS A 24 -34.46 -4.64 -7.57
CA LYS A 24 -35.56 -4.24 -6.70
C LYS A 24 -35.18 -3.10 -5.74
N TRP A 25 -33.91 -3.00 -5.34
CA TRP A 25 -33.40 -1.90 -4.51
C TRP A 25 -33.33 -0.60 -5.32
N PHE A 26 -32.67 -0.62 -6.48
CA PHE A 26 -32.60 0.54 -7.39
C PHE A 26 -33.98 1.02 -7.87
N SER A 27 -34.94 0.11 -8.08
CA SER A 27 -36.32 0.48 -8.44
C SER A 27 -37.12 1.14 -7.30
N ASN A 28 -36.65 1.07 -6.05
CA ASN A 28 -37.29 1.69 -4.89
C ASN A 28 -36.60 2.98 -4.43
N SER A 29 -35.36 3.24 -4.85
CA SER A 29 -34.60 4.44 -4.52
C SER A 29 -34.94 5.61 -5.46
N SER A 30 -36.16 6.13 -5.37
CA SER A 30 -36.55 7.41 -5.96
C SER A 30 -37.03 8.36 -4.88
N VAL A 31 -36.13 9.25 -4.44
CA VAL A 31 -36.41 10.36 -3.53
C VAL A 31 -36.01 11.65 -4.24
N LYS A 32 -36.86 12.68 -4.10
CA LYS A 32 -36.73 13.93 -4.86
C LYS A 32 -35.53 14.75 -4.39
N GLU A 33 -34.76 15.27 -5.34
CA GLU A 33 -33.80 16.33 -5.06
C GLU A 33 -34.56 17.61 -4.68
N HIS A 34 -34.22 18.19 -3.53
CA HIS A 34 -34.50 19.59 -3.22
C HIS A 34 -33.20 20.35 -3.41
N VAL A 35 -33.13 21.20 -4.44
CA VAL A 35 -32.00 22.09 -4.67
C VAL A 35 -32.02 23.21 -3.63
N SER A 36 -30.90 23.37 -2.92
CA SER A 36 -30.58 24.55 -2.11
C SER A 36 -29.23 25.09 -2.56
N GLU A 37 -29.19 26.35 -3.00
CA GLU A 37 -27.99 26.98 -3.55
C GLU A 37 -26.92 27.27 -2.46
N PRO A 38 -25.63 27.35 -2.82
CA PRO A 38 -24.54 27.48 -1.85
C PRO A 38 -24.26 28.94 -1.44
N ASP A 39 -24.23 29.21 -0.14
CA ASP A 39 -23.82 30.52 0.42
C ASP A 39 -22.35 30.84 0.12
N THR A 40 -22.11 31.92 -0.63
CA THR A 40 -20.75 32.38 -0.97
C THR A 40 -20.14 33.25 0.13
N PHE A 41 -19.13 32.73 0.82
CA PHE A 41 -18.41 33.37 1.94
C PHE A 41 -17.45 34.52 1.51
N TRP A 42 -17.94 35.52 0.75
CA TRP A 42 -17.18 36.73 0.42
C TRP A 42 -18.07 37.99 0.46
N GLY A 43 -18.16 38.62 1.64
CA GLY A 43 -18.96 39.82 1.83
C GLY A 43 -18.30 41.11 1.32
N LYS A 44 -19.14 42.11 0.99
CA LYS A 44 -18.75 43.53 0.87
C LYS A 44 -19.93 44.44 1.26
N ARG A 45 -19.64 45.73 1.38
CA ARG A 45 -20.47 46.76 2.03
C ARG A 45 -21.55 47.33 1.10
N GLU A 46 -22.66 47.78 1.72
CA GLU A 46 -23.41 49.04 1.52
C GLU A 46 -23.59 49.60 0.08
N GLY A 47 -24.83 49.94 -0.31
CA GLY A 47 -25.06 51.00 -1.33
C GLY A 47 -26.20 50.83 -2.34
N ASP A 48 -27.41 51.22 -1.93
CA ASP A 48 -28.66 51.47 -2.68
C ASP A 48 -28.66 51.70 -4.23
N VAL A 49 -29.29 50.77 -4.96
CA VAL A 49 -30.59 50.93 -5.69
C VAL A 49 -30.79 51.95 -6.86
N MET A 50 -31.29 51.41 -7.99
CA MET A 50 -32.27 51.93 -9.01
C MET A 50 -31.91 52.36 -10.47
N SER A 51 -32.21 51.43 -11.41
CA SER A 51 -33.11 51.63 -12.60
C SER A 51 -32.56 52.32 -13.90
N PRO A 52 -33.30 52.37 -15.04
CA PRO A 52 -33.04 51.47 -16.19
C PRO A 52 -33.13 52.12 -17.62
N GLU A 53 -33.35 51.30 -18.67
CA GLU A 53 -33.65 51.63 -20.10
C GLU A 53 -32.41 52.07 -20.95
N GLU A 54 -32.33 51.94 -22.29
CA GLU A 54 -33.31 51.71 -23.38
C GLU A 54 -32.95 50.54 -24.37
N GLU A 55 -33.69 50.40 -25.47
CA GLU A 55 -33.65 49.32 -26.49
C GLU A 55 -32.75 49.61 -27.74
N SER A 56 -32.40 48.59 -28.56
CA SER A 56 -33.11 48.33 -29.85
C SER A 56 -32.34 47.59 -30.98
N LYS A 57 -33.12 46.77 -31.73
CA LYS A 57 -33.07 46.46 -33.19
C LYS A 57 -32.04 45.47 -33.80
N VAL A 58 -32.36 45.07 -35.04
CA VAL A 58 -32.00 43.85 -35.81
C VAL A 58 -31.91 44.23 -37.32
N GLN A 59 -31.52 43.29 -38.21
CA GLN A 59 -31.54 43.29 -39.72
C GLN A 59 -30.19 43.65 -40.40
N GLU A 60 -29.79 43.11 -41.59
CA GLU A 60 -30.15 41.87 -42.33
C GLU A 60 -29.09 41.50 -43.42
N GLU A 61 -29.34 40.38 -44.12
CA GLU A 61 -28.68 39.67 -45.24
C GLU A 61 -28.57 40.41 -46.63
N PRO A 62 -28.08 39.83 -47.78
CA PRO A 62 -27.02 38.83 -48.07
C PRO A 62 -26.10 39.17 -49.33
N PRO A 63 -25.84 38.38 -50.44
CA PRO A 63 -24.50 38.38 -51.10
C PRO A 63 -24.47 38.47 -52.67
N LYS A 64 -23.28 38.24 -53.32
CA LYS A 64 -23.03 37.46 -54.59
C LYS A 64 -21.73 37.84 -55.34
N HIS A 65 -21.03 36.86 -55.95
CA HIS A 65 -20.81 36.66 -57.42
C HIS A 65 -19.67 35.66 -57.75
N ALA A 66 -19.65 35.06 -58.95
CA ALA A 66 -18.68 34.05 -59.41
C ALA A 66 -18.64 33.84 -60.95
N GLU A 67 -17.49 33.36 -61.48
CA GLU A 67 -17.12 32.92 -62.86
C GLU A 67 -15.93 31.90 -62.72
N GLY A 68 -15.38 31.09 -63.65
CA GLY A 68 -15.62 30.70 -65.07
C GLY A 68 -14.25 30.27 -65.72
N GLU A 69 -14.05 29.29 -66.62
CA GLU A 69 -14.85 28.20 -67.26
C GLU A 69 -13.93 27.05 -67.82
N LEU A 70 -14.54 25.94 -68.30
CA LEU A 70 -14.25 25.01 -69.46
C LEU A 70 -12.84 24.97 -70.16
N GLU A 71 -12.23 23.89 -70.71
CA GLU A 71 -12.50 22.45 -71.10
C GLU A 71 -11.12 21.67 -71.11
N LYS A 72 -10.93 20.35 -70.85
CA LYS A 72 -11.25 19.05 -71.56
C LYS A 72 -10.43 18.77 -72.87
N PRO A 73 -10.30 17.50 -73.37
CA PRO A 73 -10.59 16.16 -72.80
C PRO A 73 -9.54 15.02 -73.10
N GLN A 74 -9.80 13.77 -72.62
CA GLN A 74 -9.27 12.42 -73.06
C GLN A 74 -7.73 12.15 -72.93
N GLU A 75 -7.13 10.97 -72.73
CA GLU A 75 -7.39 9.55 -72.35
C GLU A 75 -5.97 8.85 -72.37
N PRO A 76 -5.75 7.54 -72.11
CA PRO A 76 -6.13 6.72 -70.94
C PRO A 76 -4.94 5.90 -70.32
N TRP A 77 -5.00 5.58 -69.01
CA TRP A 77 -4.23 4.57 -68.24
C TRP A 77 -2.69 4.44 -68.38
N LYS A 78 -1.94 4.68 -67.28
CA LYS A 78 -0.94 3.71 -66.74
C LYS A 78 -0.36 4.03 -65.35
N GLN A 79 -0.42 3.01 -64.48
CA GLN A 79 0.48 2.63 -63.36
C GLN A 79 0.81 3.63 -62.23
N GLU A 80 0.72 3.14 -61.01
CA GLU A 80 1.01 3.84 -59.75
C GLU A 80 2.47 3.63 -59.31
N GLU A 81 3.11 4.67 -58.77
CA GLU A 81 4.19 4.54 -57.76
C GLU A 81 4.00 5.59 -56.64
N LYS A 82 4.70 5.44 -55.52
CA LYS A 82 4.27 5.95 -54.19
C LYS A 82 4.80 7.36 -53.86
N PRO A 83 4.05 8.17 -53.08
CA PRO A 83 4.53 9.43 -52.52
C PRO A 83 5.37 9.28 -51.23
N ASP A 84 6.02 10.38 -50.86
CA ASP A 84 7.16 10.50 -49.94
C ASP A 84 6.92 10.27 -48.42
N GLN A 85 8.03 10.13 -47.70
CA GLN A 85 8.08 10.13 -46.24
C GLN A 85 8.05 11.56 -45.67
N GLN A 86 7.07 11.88 -44.81
CA GLN A 86 7.16 13.07 -43.95
C GLN A 86 7.89 12.74 -42.64
N LYS A 87 8.84 13.58 -42.25
CA LYS A 87 9.52 13.51 -40.96
C LYS A 87 8.61 14.11 -39.88
N GLN A 88 8.41 13.38 -38.78
CA GLN A 88 7.89 13.96 -37.55
C GLN A 88 9.08 14.42 -36.69
N ASP A 89 9.17 15.72 -36.43
CA ASP A 89 10.07 16.23 -35.41
C ASP A 89 9.52 15.87 -34.02
N GLN A 90 10.25 15.02 -33.29
CA GLN A 90 9.93 14.69 -31.91
C GLN A 90 10.35 15.86 -31.00
N GLU A 91 9.39 16.51 -30.34
CA GLU A 91 9.69 17.48 -29.28
C GLU A 91 10.54 16.79 -28.19
N LYS A 92 11.69 17.38 -27.86
CA LYS A 92 12.50 16.91 -26.73
C LYS A 92 11.73 17.16 -25.42
N PRO A 93 11.74 16.21 -24.46
CA PRO A 93 11.18 16.45 -23.13
C PRO A 93 11.75 17.73 -22.52
N LYS A 94 10.87 18.61 -22.03
CA LYS A 94 11.28 19.78 -21.24
C LYS A 94 11.76 19.26 -19.90
N LEU A 95 13.09 19.25 -19.66
CA LEU A 95 13.62 18.86 -18.35
C LEU A 95 13.01 19.78 -17.28
N HIS A 96 12.39 19.17 -16.27
CA HIS A 96 12.00 19.90 -15.07
C HIS A 96 13.26 20.36 -14.31
N PRO A 97 13.22 21.50 -13.59
CA PRO A 97 14.34 21.92 -12.76
C PRO A 97 14.66 20.86 -11.71
N VAL A 98 15.92 20.43 -11.64
CA VAL A 98 16.38 19.50 -10.59
C VAL A 98 16.26 20.23 -9.24
N LYS A 99 15.53 19.62 -8.30
CA LYS A 99 15.39 20.13 -6.93
C LYS A 99 16.69 19.89 -6.16
N ASP A 100 17.17 20.91 -5.45
CA ASP A 100 18.34 20.78 -4.56
C ASP A 100 17.88 20.41 -3.14
N PHE A 101 18.32 19.25 -2.66
CA PHE A 101 18.07 18.74 -1.30
C PHE A 101 19.35 18.66 -0.46
N SER A 102 20.47 19.23 -0.90
CA SER A 102 21.77 19.17 -0.21
C SER A 102 21.77 19.72 1.22
N SER A 103 20.80 20.60 1.53
CA SER A 103 20.58 21.18 2.87
C SER A 103 19.35 20.61 3.60
N THR A 104 18.62 19.67 2.99
CA THR A 104 17.34 19.15 3.51
C THR A 104 17.46 17.71 3.99
N GLN A 105 17.38 17.51 5.30
CA GLN A 105 17.18 16.17 5.87
C GLN A 105 15.75 15.70 5.59
N MET A 106 15.62 14.61 4.82
CA MET A 106 14.34 14.02 4.48
C MET A 106 13.81 13.13 5.62
N ARG A 107 12.51 13.25 5.91
CA ARG A 107 11.74 12.39 6.83
C ARG A 107 10.56 11.85 6.04
N ILE A 108 10.72 10.63 5.55
CA ILE A 108 9.84 9.99 4.58
C ILE A 108 8.93 8.99 5.29
N VAL A 109 7.64 8.96 4.97
CA VAL A 109 6.74 7.90 5.42
C VAL A 109 6.58 6.87 4.31
N HIS A 110 6.82 5.60 4.61
CA HIS A 110 6.59 4.52 3.66
C HIS A 110 5.12 4.14 3.60
N LEU A 111 4.59 4.07 2.38
CA LEU A 111 3.33 3.43 2.03
C LEU A 111 3.64 2.19 1.19
N ASP A 112 3.74 1.06 1.87
CA ASP A 112 3.56 -0.24 1.25
C ASP A 112 2.06 -0.38 0.86
N LEU A 113 1.79 -0.81 -0.37
CA LEU A 113 0.46 -0.95 -0.94
C LEU A 113 0.03 -2.42 -1.13
N LYS A 114 0.88 -3.39 -0.74
CA LYS A 114 0.78 -4.84 -0.99
C LYS A 114 -0.48 -5.47 -0.36
N GLY A 115 -1.58 -5.45 -1.12
CA GLY A 115 -2.89 -6.01 -0.75
C GLY A 115 -3.70 -5.24 0.32
N ALA A 116 -3.12 -4.22 0.96
CA ALA A 116 -3.84 -3.30 1.86
C ALA A 116 -3.65 -1.82 1.46
N ALA A 117 -3.72 -1.56 0.15
CA ALA A 117 -3.69 -0.21 -0.37
C ALA A 117 -4.92 0.61 0.10
N PRO A 118 -4.71 1.82 0.67
CA PRO A 118 -5.80 2.72 0.97
C PRO A 118 -6.30 3.45 -0.28
N LYS A 119 -7.62 3.59 -0.42
CA LYS A 119 -8.26 4.42 -1.44
C LYS A 119 -7.73 5.86 -1.40
N VAL A 120 -7.67 6.51 -2.56
CA VAL A 120 -7.13 7.88 -2.69
C VAL A 120 -7.87 8.90 -1.81
N SER A 121 -9.16 8.69 -1.54
CA SER A 121 -9.98 9.46 -0.60
C SER A 121 -9.50 9.41 0.87
N TYR A 122 -8.69 8.43 1.23
CA TYR A 122 -8.00 8.37 2.54
C TYR A 122 -6.62 9.03 2.49
N LEU A 123 -5.86 8.84 1.40
CA LEU A 123 -4.58 9.54 1.17
C LEU A 123 -4.76 11.07 1.18
N GLU A 124 -5.87 11.55 0.63
CA GLU A 124 -6.35 12.95 0.67
C GLU A 124 -6.49 13.52 2.09
N GLN A 125 -6.77 12.68 3.09
CA GLN A 125 -6.85 13.05 4.50
C GLN A 125 -5.53 12.83 5.25
N ILE A 126 -4.74 11.82 4.83
CA ILE A 126 -3.51 11.42 5.50
C ILE A 126 -2.32 12.31 5.11
N PHE A 127 -2.13 12.68 3.84
CA PHE A 127 -0.97 13.51 3.46
C PHE A 127 -0.89 14.86 4.23
N PRO A 128 -1.99 15.61 4.46
CA PRO A 128 -1.98 16.77 5.35
C PRO A 128 -1.64 16.45 6.82
N LEU A 129 -1.91 15.23 7.30
CA LEU A 129 -1.52 14.76 8.63
C LEU A 129 -0.02 14.43 8.68
N LEU A 130 0.53 13.79 7.65
CA LEU A 130 1.97 13.49 7.57
C LEU A 130 2.81 14.78 7.62
N PHE A 131 2.40 15.80 6.85
CA PHE A 131 3.05 17.11 6.85
C PHE A 131 2.96 17.79 8.22
N LYS A 132 1.78 17.81 8.87
CA LYS A 132 1.61 18.35 10.24
C LYS A 132 2.47 17.64 11.29
N LEU A 133 2.71 16.35 11.11
CA LEU A 133 3.60 15.55 11.97
C LEU A 133 5.10 15.76 11.65
N GLY A 134 5.43 16.49 10.58
CA GLY A 134 6.79 16.90 10.21
C GLY A 134 7.46 16.05 9.14
N ALA A 135 6.73 15.17 8.44
CA ALA A 135 7.23 14.51 7.23
C ALA A 135 7.35 15.51 6.07
N ASN A 136 8.28 15.26 5.14
CA ASN A 136 8.47 16.05 3.92
C ASN A 136 8.54 15.19 2.64
N GLY A 137 8.13 13.92 2.73
CA GLY A 137 7.91 13.06 1.57
C GLY A 137 7.28 11.72 1.92
N VAL A 138 6.93 10.97 0.88
CA VAL A 138 6.37 9.63 0.94
C VAL A 138 7.14 8.70 -0.01
N LEU A 139 7.49 7.52 0.50
CA LEU A 139 8.01 6.40 -0.28
C LEU A 139 6.80 5.54 -0.63
N ILE A 140 6.54 5.25 -1.90
CA ILE A 140 5.33 4.53 -2.32
C ILE A 140 5.74 3.27 -3.08
N GLU A 141 5.57 2.11 -2.44
CA GLU A 141 5.83 0.78 -3.02
C GLU A 141 4.55 0.26 -3.66
N TYR A 142 4.49 0.36 -4.99
CA TYR A 142 3.25 0.14 -5.74
C TYR A 142 2.93 -1.33 -6.03
N GLU A 143 3.95 -2.14 -6.36
CA GLU A 143 3.80 -3.52 -6.82
C GLU A 143 2.59 -3.73 -7.75
N ASP A 144 1.67 -4.66 -7.47
CA ASP A 144 0.49 -4.94 -8.32
C ASP A 144 -0.66 -3.91 -8.19
N MET A 145 -0.52 -2.88 -7.36
CA MET A 145 -1.47 -1.76 -7.29
C MET A 145 -1.19 -0.66 -8.33
N PHE A 146 -0.13 -0.77 -9.12
CA PHE A 146 0.16 0.15 -10.21
C PHE A 146 -0.71 -0.11 -11.46
N PRO A 147 -1.16 0.92 -12.21
CA PRO A 147 -1.82 0.77 -13.52
C PRO A 147 -0.86 0.28 -14.62
N TYR A 148 -0.32 -0.93 -14.50
CA TYR A 148 0.47 -1.56 -15.56
C TYR A 148 -0.38 -1.82 -16.81
N SER A 149 0.26 -1.69 -17.96
CA SER A 149 -0.37 -1.72 -19.28
C SER A 149 0.41 -2.56 -20.29
N GLY A 150 -0.27 -3.00 -21.35
CA GLY A 150 0.32 -3.82 -22.41
C GLY A 150 0.82 -5.17 -21.87
N ASP A 151 2.07 -5.53 -22.18
CA ASP A 151 2.67 -6.78 -21.71
C ASP A 151 2.69 -6.94 -20.18
N LEU A 152 2.68 -5.84 -19.42
CA LEU A 152 2.66 -5.85 -17.96
C LEU A 152 1.26 -5.82 -17.35
N GLU A 153 0.18 -5.69 -18.14
CA GLU A 153 -1.19 -5.60 -17.60
C GLU A 153 -1.61 -6.83 -16.78
N ILE A 154 -1.03 -8.00 -17.06
CA ILE A 154 -1.22 -9.23 -16.27
C ILE A 154 -0.77 -9.10 -14.79
N LEU A 155 0.06 -8.10 -14.47
CA LEU A 155 0.59 -7.83 -13.13
C LEU A 155 -0.33 -6.95 -12.28
N LYS A 156 -1.40 -6.42 -12.86
CA LYS A 156 -2.27 -5.43 -12.23
C LYS A 156 -3.35 -6.14 -11.40
N SER A 157 -3.48 -5.77 -10.12
CA SER A 157 -4.61 -6.18 -9.27
C SER A 157 -5.95 -5.73 -9.84
N GLU A 158 -7.03 -6.48 -9.59
CA GLU A 158 -8.39 -6.04 -9.95
C GLU A 158 -8.80 -4.72 -9.25
N ASN A 159 -8.16 -4.42 -8.11
CA ASN A 159 -8.34 -3.18 -7.35
C ASN A 159 -7.20 -2.14 -7.55
N ALA A 160 -6.31 -2.34 -8.53
CA ALA A 160 -5.21 -1.41 -8.80
C ALA A 160 -5.70 0.02 -9.09
N TYR A 161 -4.87 1.01 -8.76
CA TYR A 161 -5.16 2.42 -9.05
C TYR A 161 -5.31 2.67 -10.55
N SER A 162 -6.17 3.60 -10.93
CA SER A 162 -6.21 4.15 -12.29
C SER A 162 -5.00 5.07 -12.58
N VAL A 163 -4.80 5.49 -13.82
CA VAL A 163 -3.74 6.47 -14.15
C VAL A 163 -4.06 7.82 -13.48
N GLU A 164 -5.34 8.17 -13.47
CA GLU A 164 -5.95 9.34 -12.87
C GLU A 164 -5.77 9.34 -11.33
N ASP A 165 -5.82 8.17 -10.69
CA ASP A 165 -5.49 8.01 -9.26
C ASP A 165 -4.01 8.27 -8.99
N ILE A 166 -3.08 7.76 -9.82
CA ILE A 166 -1.63 8.02 -9.69
C ILE A 166 -1.31 9.52 -9.87
N GLU A 167 -2.02 10.21 -10.77
CA GLU A 167 -1.93 11.66 -10.94
C GLU A 167 -2.52 12.40 -9.72
N LYS A 168 -3.69 11.98 -9.22
CA LYS A 168 -4.30 12.57 -8.02
C LYS A 168 -3.43 12.36 -6.77
N ILE A 169 -2.83 11.19 -6.57
CA ILE A 169 -1.91 10.90 -5.45
C ILE A 169 -0.73 11.89 -5.47
N GLN A 170 -0.08 12.08 -6.63
CA GLN A 170 1.01 13.05 -6.75
C GLN A 170 0.56 14.50 -6.50
N HIS A 171 -0.63 14.88 -6.98
CA HIS A 171 -1.18 16.21 -6.72
C HIS A 171 -1.49 16.45 -5.23
N LEU A 172 -2.07 15.47 -4.54
CA LEU A 172 -2.33 15.55 -3.09
C LEU A 172 -1.04 15.63 -2.27
N ALA A 173 0.01 14.93 -2.69
CA ALA A 173 1.33 15.00 -2.07
C ALA A 173 1.96 16.40 -2.28
N GLU A 174 1.88 16.95 -3.49
CA GLU A 174 2.36 18.30 -3.82
C GLU A 174 1.62 19.39 -3.02
N LEU A 175 0.29 19.31 -2.92
CA LEU A 175 -0.52 20.19 -2.05
C LEU A 175 -0.13 20.07 -0.56
N SER A 176 0.36 18.91 -0.15
CA SER A 176 0.82 18.62 1.22
C SER A 176 2.31 18.88 1.43
N GLN A 177 3.04 19.42 0.43
CA GLN A 177 4.49 19.65 0.47
C GLN A 177 5.31 18.37 0.77
N LEU A 178 4.86 17.23 0.21
CA LEU A 178 5.53 15.93 0.30
C LEU A 178 6.17 15.57 -1.04
N GLU A 179 7.48 15.29 -1.06
CA GLU A 179 8.13 14.65 -2.22
C GLU A 179 7.63 13.21 -2.38
N VAL A 180 7.26 12.80 -3.60
CA VAL A 180 6.91 11.40 -3.90
C VAL A 180 8.13 10.66 -4.43
N ILE A 181 8.53 9.60 -3.73
CA ILE A 181 9.56 8.66 -4.15
C ILE A 181 8.87 7.34 -4.52
N PRO A 182 8.73 6.98 -5.81
CA PRO A 182 8.27 5.64 -6.19
C PRO A 182 9.29 4.57 -5.78
N LEU A 183 8.81 3.45 -5.22
CA LEU A 183 9.58 2.22 -5.05
C LEU A 183 9.11 1.18 -6.08
N VAL A 184 10.06 0.60 -6.81
CA VAL A 184 9.86 -0.49 -7.77
C VAL A 184 10.84 -1.60 -7.46
N GLN A 185 10.37 -2.80 -7.11
CA GLN A 185 11.25 -3.95 -6.88
C GLN A 185 11.89 -4.44 -8.18
N VAL A 186 13.20 -4.70 -8.16
CA VAL A 186 14.01 -5.07 -9.36
C VAL A 186 14.80 -6.38 -9.24
N PHE A 187 14.75 -7.07 -8.09
CA PHE A 187 15.57 -8.25 -7.87
C PHE A 187 14.97 -9.25 -6.86
N GLY A 188 14.76 -8.80 -5.61
CA GLY A 188 13.96 -9.48 -4.58
C GLY A 188 12.50 -9.02 -4.61
N HIS A 189 11.68 -9.54 -3.69
CA HIS A 189 10.24 -9.28 -3.53
C HIS A 189 9.45 -9.17 -4.85
N LEU A 190 9.82 -9.98 -5.84
CA LEU A 190 9.20 -9.99 -7.17
C LEU A 190 8.06 -11.00 -7.27
N GLU A 191 7.46 -11.43 -6.15
CA GLU A 191 6.35 -12.37 -6.14
C GLU A 191 5.17 -11.87 -6.97
N PHE A 192 4.88 -10.56 -6.95
CA PHE A 192 3.81 -9.97 -7.75
C PHE A 192 4.00 -10.18 -9.26
N VAL A 193 5.23 -10.39 -9.71
CA VAL A 193 5.59 -10.65 -11.11
C VAL A 193 5.75 -12.14 -11.37
N LEU A 194 6.60 -12.79 -10.59
CA LEU A 194 7.03 -14.16 -10.79
C LEU A 194 5.99 -15.19 -10.34
N LYS A 195 4.88 -14.78 -9.68
CA LYS A 195 3.68 -15.63 -9.48
C LYS A 195 2.99 -16.02 -10.79
N HIS A 196 3.12 -15.21 -11.84
CA HIS A 196 2.46 -15.45 -13.12
C HIS A 196 3.28 -16.36 -14.04
N GLU A 197 2.61 -17.33 -14.69
CA GLU A 197 3.23 -18.32 -15.58
C GLU A 197 4.10 -17.69 -16.68
N LYS A 198 3.69 -16.53 -17.21
CA LYS A 198 4.43 -15.73 -18.21
C LYS A 198 5.87 -15.41 -17.81
N TYR A 199 6.15 -15.29 -16.51
CA TYR A 199 7.46 -14.92 -15.97
C TYR A 199 8.11 -16.06 -15.15
N HIS A 200 7.53 -17.26 -15.15
CA HIS A 200 8.01 -18.41 -14.39
C HIS A 200 9.46 -18.82 -14.75
N THR A 201 9.85 -18.64 -16.01
CA THR A 201 11.21 -18.90 -16.53
C THR A 201 12.26 -17.88 -16.07
N LEU A 202 11.86 -16.76 -15.45
CA LEU A 202 12.75 -15.69 -15.00
C LEU A 202 13.11 -15.79 -13.51
N ARG A 203 12.62 -16.82 -12.80
CA ARG A 203 12.94 -17.06 -11.38
C ARG A 203 14.38 -17.55 -11.21
N GLU A 204 15.09 -17.04 -10.21
CA GLU A 204 16.42 -17.51 -9.80
C GLU A 204 16.38 -19.00 -9.39
N VAL A 205 15.36 -19.39 -8.62
CA VAL A 205 15.06 -20.79 -8.32
C VAL A 205 13.66 -21.08 -8.82
N THR A 206 13.51 -22.02 -9.75
CA THR A 206 12.25 -22.36 -10.44
C THR A 206 11.03 -22.51 -9.52
N LYS A 207 11.24 -23.05 -8.30
CA LYS A 207 10.19 -23.26 -7.30
C LYS A 207 9.75 -21.98 -6.57
N PHE A 208 10.60 -20.96 -6.47
CA PHE A 208 10.39 -19.80 -5.61
C PHE A 208 10.10 -18.54 -6.45
N PRO A 209 8.94 -17.89 -6.29
CA PRO A 209 8.60 -16.67 -7.02
C PRO A 209 9.24 -15.39 -6.43
N ASN A 210 10.21 -15.50 -5.52
CA ASN A 210 10.70 -14.33 -4.77
C ASN A 210 11.78 -13.52 -5.49
N SER A 211 12.67 -14.19 -6.24
CA SER A 211 13.88 -13.58 -6.81
C SER A 211 14.03 -13.81 -8.32
N LEU A 212 14.46 -12.76 -9.02
CA LEU A 212 14.75 -12.76 -10.45
C LEU A 212 16.13 -13.35 -10.76
N ASN A 213 16.23 -14.18 -11.79
CA ASN A 213 17.50 -14.69 -12.33
C ASN A 213 18.18 -13.58 -13.16
N PRO A 214 19.38 -13.07 -12.77
CA PRO A 214 20.01 -11.93 -13.44
C PRO A 214 20.74 -12.29 -14.75
N HIS A 215 20.74 -13.57 -15.14
CA HIS A 215 21.37 -14.08 -16.35
C HIS A 215 20.38 -14.39 -17.49
N MET A 216 19.09 -14.53 -17.20
CA MET A 216 18.06 -14.69 -18.23
C MET A 216 17.91 -13.39 -19.03
N PRO A 217 17.89 -13.42 -20.39
CA PRO A 217 17.88 -12.21 -21.21
C PRO A 217 16.71 -11.26 -20.92
N ASP A 218 15.52 -11.81 -20.73
CA ASP A 218 14.29 -11.06 -20.56
C ASP A 218 14.14 -10.44 -19.16
N SER A 219 14.89 -10.92 -18.16
CA SER A 219 14.89 -10.36 -16.79
C SER A 219 15.22 -8.86 -16.78
N LEU A 220 16.23 -8.44 -17.54
CA LEU A 220 16.57 -7.03 -17.64
C LEU A 220 15.56 -6.24 -18.48
N LEU A 221 14.89 -6.86 -19.45
CA LEU A 221 13.85 -6.20 -20.26
C LEU A 221 12.59 -5.95 -19.42
N LEU A 222 12.18 -6.93 -18.63
CA LEU A 222 11.11 -6.85 -17.64
C LEU A 222 11.38 -5.73 -16.62
N VAL A 223 12.55 -5.73 -15.97
CA VAL A 223 12.94 -4.70 -14.99
C VAL A 223 12.94 -3.30 -15.61
N LYS A 224 13.48 -3.14 -16.84
CA LYS A 224 13.43 -1.87 -17.57
C LYS A 224 12.01 -1.41 -17.90
N SER A 225 11.10 -2.35 -18.15
CA SER A 225 9.69 -2.05 -18.42
C SER A 225 8.94 -1.63 -17.15
N LEU A 226 9.12 -2.34 -16.04
CA LEU A 226 8.57 -1.99 -14.72
C LEU A 226 8.98 -0.57 -14.30
N ILE A 227 10.30 -0.30 -14.28
CA ILE A 227 10.87 1.02 -13.99
C ILE A 227 10.31 2.08 -14.95
N SER A 228 10.17 1.73 -16.24
CA SER A 228 9.66 2.68 -17.23
C SER A 228 8.21 3.07 -16.97
N GLN A 229 7.29 2.12 -16.80
CA GLN A 229 5.88 2.45 -16.61
C GLN A 229 5.66 3.28 -15.34
N VAL A 230 6.45 3.05 -14.28
CA VAL A 230 6.37 3.85 -13.05
C VAL A 230 6.98 5.25 -13.22
N LEU A 231 8.21 5.39 -13.75
CA LEU A 231 8.83 6.71 -13.94
C LEU A 231 8.18 7.55 -15.04
N ASP A 232 7.65 6.92 -16.10
CA ASP A 232 6.86 7.58 -17.15
C ASP A 232 5.46 8.02 -16.63
N ARG A 233 5.13 7.78 -15.34
CA ARG A 233 4.04 8.40 -14.56
C ARG A 233 4.49 9.32 -13.42
N HIS A 234 5.80 9.40 -13.11
CA HIS A 234 6.35 10.23 -12.02
C HIS A 234 7.33 11.32 -12.51
N PRO A 235 6.91 12.23 -13.42
CA PRO A 235 7.82 13.19 -14.08
C PRO A 235 8.43 14.26 -13.14
N LYS A 236 7.95 14.36 -11.90
CA LYS A 236 8.44 15.29 -10.87
C LYS A 236 9.35 14.64 -9.81
N ALA A 237 9.56 13.33 -9.87
CA ALA A 237 10.28 12.60 -8.82
C ALA A 237 11.79 12.84 -8.89
N SER A 238 12.39 13.20 -7.75
CA SER A 238 13.84 13.44 -7.64
C SER A 238 14.62 12.15 -7.33
N TRP A 239 13.92 11.11 -6.86
CA TRP A 239 14.48 9.80 -6.54
C TRP A 239 13.58 8.67 -7.05
N ILE A 240 14.19 7.50 -7.28
CA ILE A 240 13.50 6.21 -7.34
C ILE A 240 14.14 5.27 -6.33
N HIS A 241 13.35 4.53 -5.58
CA HIS A 241 13.84 3.40 -4.79
C HIS A 241 13.69 2.10 -5.60
N VAL A 242 14.76 1.33 -5.77
CA VAL A 242 14.74 0.11 -6.61
C VAL A 242 14.63 -1.19 -5.81
N GLY A 243 14.43 -1.08 -4.49
CA GLY A 243 14.36 -2.23 -3.59
C GLY A 243 15.67 -3.01 -3.59
N ALA A 244 15.63 -4.25 -4.09
CA ALA A 244 16.76 -5.18 -4.25
C ALA A 244 17.36 -5.72 -2.93
N ASP A 245 16.51 -5.74 -1.90
CA ASP A 245 16.59 -6.47 -0.64
C ASP A 245 16.38 -7.99 -0.79
N GLU A 246 16.80 -8.74 0.23
CA GLU A 246 16.36 -10.12 0.53
C GLU A 246 16.46 -11.14 -0.63
N VAL A 247 17.46 -10.99 -1.52
CA VAL A 247 17.71 -11.90 -2.65
C VAL A 247 18.40 -13.20 -2.19
N TYR A 248 17.86 -13.83 -1.13
CA TYR A 248 18.49 -14.90 -0.35
C TYR A 248 18.98 -16.09 -1.19
N HIS A 249 18.21 -16.49 -2.21
CA HIS A 249 18.52 -17.63 -3.08
C HIS A 249 19.45 -17.29 -4.26
N LEU A 250 20.01 -16.08 -4.34
CA LEU A 250 20.89 -15.67 -5.45
C LEU A 250 22.12 -16.57 -5.56
N GLY A 251 22.37 -17.13 -6.75
CA GLY A 251 23.45 -18.11 -6.98
C GLY A 251 22.99 -19.58 -6.87
N GLU A 252 21.69 -19.84 -6.82
CA GLU A 252 21.12 -21.19 -6.79
C GLU A 252 20.49 -21.64 -8.13
N GLY A 253 20.23 -20.71 -9.05
CA GLY A 253 19.87 -21.03 -10.44
C GLY A 253 21.00 -21.74 -11.19
N GLU A 254 20.68 -22.42 -12.30
CA GLU A 254 21.69 -23.15 -13.08
C GLU A 254 22.64 -22.18 -13.81
N GLU A 255 22.09 -21.12 -14.42
CA GLU A 255 22.84 -20.04 -15.05
C GLU A 255 23.70 -19.30 -14.02
N SER A 256 23.11 -19.01 -12.86
CA SER A 256 23.76 -18.33 -11.73
C SER A 256 24.92 -19.16 -11.15
N LYS A 257 24.75 -20.49 -10.99
CA LYS A 257 25.83 -21.42 -10.64
C LYS A 257 26.94 -21.47 -11.70
N ASN A 258 26.58 -21.54 -12.98
CA ASN A 258 27.54 -21.54 -14.08
C ASN A 258 28.33 -20.22 -14.16
N TRP A 259 27.69 -19.10 -13.86
CA TRP A 259 28.36 -17.80 -13.73
C TRP A 259 29.31 -17.77 -12.51
N LEU A 260 28.88 -18.23 -11.34
CA LEU A 260 29.72 -18.30 -10.13
C LEU A 260 30.95 -19.17 -10.32
N ASN A 261 30.80 -20.36 -10.94
CA ASN A 261 31.91 -21.24 -11.30
C ASN A 261 32.94 -20.55 -12.22
N SER A 262 32.49 -19.58 -13.02
CA SER A 262 33.32 -18.79 -13.94
C SER A 262 33.88 -17.49 -13.32
N ASN A 263 33.43 -17.11 -12.12
CA ASN A 263 33.72 -15.84 -11.45
C ASN A 263 34.03 -16.06 -9.95
N ASN A 264 34.84 -17.09 -9.64
CA ASN A 264 35.39 -17.39 -8.32
C ASN A 264 34.38 -17.52 -7.16
N GLY A 265 33.09 -17.77 -7.44
CA GLY A 265 32.03 -17.85 -6.42
C GLY A 265 31.53 -16.51 -5.89
N ASP A 266 31.86 -15.38 -6.54
CA ASP A 266 31.55 -14.03 -6.06
C ASP A 266 30.08 -13.62 -6.27
N LYS A 267 29.22 -13.99 -5.31
CA LYS A 267 27.81 -13.56 -5.27
C LYS A 267 27.64 -12.03 -5.20
N GLY A 268 28.56 -11.31 -4.56
CA GLY A 268 28.51 -9.85 -4.43
C GLY A 268 28.68 -9.17 -5.80
N LYS A 269 29.65 -9.62 -6.58
CA LYS A 269 29.89 -9.16 -7.96
C LYS A 269 28.77 -9.59 -8.90
N MET A 270 28.11 -10.73 -8.68
CA MET A 270 26.86 -11.07 -9.41
C MET A 270 25.77 -10.03 -9.14
N PHE A 271 25.48 -9.73 -7.88
CA PHE A 271 24.46 -8.77 -7.47
C PHE A 271 24.75 -7.37 -8.06
N LEU A 272 25.96 -6.86 -7.87
CA LEU A 272 26.38 -5.56 -8.37
C LEU A 272 26.39 -5.49 -9.91
N ASN A 273 26.67 -6.59 -10.62
CA ASN A 273 26.55 -6.65 -12.08
C ASN A 273 25.11 -6.55 -12.60
N HIS A 274 24.09 -6.93 -11.81
CA HIS A 274 22.69 -6.64 -12.13
C HIS A 274 22.38 -5.17 -11.85
N MET A 275 22.66 -4.71 -10.63
CA MET A 275 22.34 -3.33 -10.20
C MET A 275 23.05 -2.27 -11.07
N LYS A 276 24.26 -2.54 -11.59
CA LYS A 276 24.95 -1.68 -12.56
C LYS A 276 24.19 -1.53 -13.89
N LYS A 277 23.55 -2.59 -14.38
CA LYS A 277 22.71 -2.55 -15.61
C LYS A 277 21.40 -1.81 -15.37
N VAL A 278 20.83 -1.92 -14.16
CA VAL A 278 19.60 -1.24 -13.75
C VAL A 278 19.83 0.26 -13.56
N GLY A 279 20.81 0.64 -12.73
CA GLY A 279 21.15 2.04 -12.49
C GLY A 279 21.66 2.76 -13.74
N GLY A 280 22.50 2.10 -14.56
CA GLY A 280 22.94 2.63 -15.84
C GLY A 280 21.80 2.89 -16.83
N PHE A 281 20.70 2.12 -16.76
CA PHE A 281 19.50 2.41 -17.52
C PHE A 281 18.72 3.61 -16.97
N ILE A 282 18.52 3.68 -15.65
CA ILE A 282 17.83 4.81 -15.00
C ILE A 282 18.56 6.12 -15.31
N VAL A 283 19.87 6.21 -15.07
CA VAL A 283 20.68 7.40 -15.35
C VAL A 283 20.63 7.80 -16.83
N SER A 284 20.54 6.83 -17.75
CA SER A 284 20.51 7.08 -19.19
C SER A 284 19.14 7.48 -19.74
N LYS A 285 18.01 7.05 -19.13
CA LYS A 285 16.65 7.41 -19.59
C LYS A 285 16.04 8.57 -18.79
N TYR A 286 16.41 8.70 -17.51
CA TYR A 286 15.83 9.62 -16.53
C TYR A 286 16.91 10.52 -15.88
N PRO A 287 17.59 11.38 -16.67
CA PRO A 287 18.64 12.24 -16.14
C PRO A 287 18.11 13.18 -15.06
N GLY A 288 18.74 13.16 -13.88
CA GLY A 288 18.33 13.92 -12.70
C GLY A 288 17.65 13.09 -11.60
N VAL A 289 17.12 11.89 -11.92
CA VAL A 289 16.57 10.97 -10.93
C VAL A 289 17.72 10.20 -10.26
N SER A 290 17.84 10.31 -8.94
CA SER A 290 18.84 9.58 -8.16
C SER A 290 18.30 8.22 -7.66
N LEU A 291 19.15 7.19 -7.63
CA LEU A 291 18.75 5.83 -7.27
C LEU A 291 18.95 5.59 -5.77
N LEU A 292 17.91 5.14 -5.08
CA LEU A 292 17.97 4.62 -3.71
C LEU A 292 17.79 3.10 -3.75
N MET A 293 18.45 2.37 -2.86
CA MET A 293 18.31 0.91 -2.75
C MET A 293 18.57 0.45 -1.32
N TRP A 294 18.01 -0.69 -0.93
CA TRP A 294 18.34 -1.29 0.37
C TRP A 294 19.78 -1.78 0.40
N ASP A 295 20.40 -1.76 1.60
CA ASP A 295 21.83 -2.03 1.76
C ASP A 295 22.18 -3.49 2.11
N ASP A 296 21.22 -4.31 2.52
CA ASP A 296 21.46 -5.63 3.14
C ASP A 296 22.31 -6.56 2.28
N MET A 297 21.98 -6.67 0.99
CA MET A 297 22.76 -7.44 0.00
C MET A 297 24.19 -6.92 -0.21
N MET A 298 24.51 -5.68 0.21
CA MET A 298 25.85 -5.08 0.13
C MET A 298 26.67 -5.19 1.41
N ARG A 299 26.05 -5.49 2.58
CA ARG A 299 26.71 -5.48 3.92
C ARG A 299 27.93 -6.40 4.06
N GLN A 300 28.06 -7.42 3.21
CA GLN A 300 29.15 -8.40 3.21
C GLN A 300 30.09 -8.28 2.00
N ILE A 301 29.89 -7.28 1.12
CA ILE A 301 30.75 -7.05 -0.04
C ILE A 301 31.95 -6.18 0.40
N SER A 302 33.14 -6.48 -0.14
CA SER A 302 34.34 -5.69 0.17
C SER A 302 34.28 -4.28 -0.43
N VAL A 303 35.02 -3.36 0.17
CA VAL A 303 35.08 -1.94 -0.26
C VAL A 303 35.58 -1.83 -1.70
N GLU A 304 36.56 -2.66 -2.06
CA GLU A 304 37.20 -2.69 -3.38
C GLU A 304 36.22 -3.18 -4.45
N ILE A 305 35.41 -4.20 -4.15
CA ILE A 305 34.39 -4.73 -5.09
C ILE A 305 33.25 -3.72 -5.27
N LEU A 306 32.86 -3.00 -4.20
CA LEU A 306 31.89 -1.91 -4.28
C LEU A 306 32.41 -0.75 -5.14
N GLU A 307 33.69 -0.36 -4.99
CA GLU A 307 34.33 0.67 -5.81
C GLU A 307 34.46 0.23 -7.28
N GLU A 308 35.01 -0.96 -7.57
CA GLU A 308 35.12 -1.53 -8.92
C GLU A 308 33.78 -1.59 -9.67
N SER A 309 32.68 -1.83 -8.92
CA SER A 309 31.35 -1.86 -9.51
C SER A 309 30.93 -0.51 -10.10
N GLY A 310 31.42 0.61 -9.57
CA GLY A 310 30.99 1.96 -9.94
C GLY A 310 29.54 2.28 -9.56
N ILE A 311 28.89 1.47 -8.71
CA ILE A 311 27.52 1.71 -8.24
C ILE A 311 27.39 3.03 -7.45
N THR A 312 28.49 3.43 -6.80
CA THR A 312 28.61 4.62 -5.96
C THR A 312 28.50 5.95 -6.71
N LEU A 313 28.48 5.90 -8.05
CA LEU A 313 28.31 7.06 -8.93
C LEU A 313 26.85 7.49 -9.13
N PHE A 314 25.88 6.63 -8.80
CA PHE A 314 24.45 6.89 -9.07
C PHE A 314 23.49 6.36 -8.00
N ALA A 315 23.94 5.48 -7.10
CA ALA A 315 23.14 4.90 -6.03
C ALA A 315 23.45 5.50 -4.65
N SER A 316 22.45 5.50 -3.78
CA SER A 316 22.58 5.74 -2.33
C SER A 316 22.05 4.52 -1.56
N PRO A 317 22.82 3.91 -0.65
CA PRO A 317 22.32 2.83 0.21
C PRO A 317 21.35 3.40 1.27
N MET A 318 20.26 2.67 1.50
CA MET A 318 19.33 2.88 2.60
C MET A 318 19.50 1.75 3.62
N ILE A 319 20.13 2.06 4.75
CA ILE A 319 20.42 1.07 5.79
C ILE A 319 19.19 0.85 6.66
N TRP A 320 18.65 -0.36 6.67
CA TRP A 320 17.43 -0.71 7.40
C TRP A 320 17.68 -1.66 8.57
N ASP A 321 17.07 -1.36 9.72
CA ASP A 321 17.01 -2.21 10.90
C ASP A 321 15.84 -1.72 11.78
N TYR A 322 14.97 -2.65 12.16
CA TYR A 322 13.72 -2.40 12.88
C TYR A 322 13.80 -2.77 14.36
N SER A 323 14.97 -3.21 14.83
CA SER A 323 15.26 -3.54 16.22
C SER A 323 15.06 -2.32 17.13
N SER A 324 14.42 -2.51 18.29
CA SER A 324 14.25 -1.43 19.28
C SER A 324 15.57 -0.97 19.90
N GLN A 325 16.60 -1.81 19.86
CA GLN A 325 17.98 -1.51 20.24
C GLN A 325 18.90 -1.90 19.07
N LEU A 326 19.41 -0.90 18.34
CA LEU A 326 20.31 -1.10 17.20
C LEU A 326 21.75 -1.38 17.66
N ASN A 327 22.48 -2.18 16.89
CA ASN A 327 23.94 -2.28 17.03
C ASN A 327 24.61 -1.09 16.32
N ILE A 328 24.81 0.01 17.05
CA ILE A 328 25.35 1.26 16.50
C ILE A 328 26.76 1.07 15.91
N GLU A 329 27.64 0.28 16.55
CA GLU A 329 29.01 0.04 16.08
C GLU A 329 29.04 -0.72 14.75
N LEU A 330 28.11 -1.67 14.56
CA LEU A 330 27.95 -2.39 13.30
C LEU A 330 27.43 -1.47 12.17
N ILE A 331 26.48 -0.59 12.47
CA ILE A 331 25.96 0.38 11.51
C ILE A 331 27.01 1.44 11.14
N GLU A 332 27.78 1.95 12.10
CA GLU A 332 28.96 2.81 11.84
C GLU A 332 30.01 2.09 10.97
N THR A 333 30.15 0.76 11.11
CA THR A 333 31.03 -0.05 10.25
C THR A 333 30.51 -0.10 8.80
N TYR A 334 29.21 -0.30 8.59
CA TYR A 334 28.60 -0.23 7.25
C TYR A 334 28.76 1.16 6.62
N ILE A 335 28.44 2.23 7.37
CA ILE A 335 28.63 3.63 6.93
C ILE A 335 30.11 3.89 6.58
N SER A 336 31.04 3.42 7.40
CA SER A 336 32.48 3.51 7.14
C SER A 336 32.90 2.82 5.84
N ASN A 337 32.33 1.64 5.54
CA ASN A 337 32.67 0.91 4.32
C ASN A 337 32.05 1.54 3.06
N TYR A 338 30.80 1.99 3.13
CA TYR A 338 30.15 2.72 2.03
C TYR A 338 30.86 4.05 1.75
N ALA A 339 31.29 4.78 2.80
CA ALA A 339 32.06 6.01 2.67
C ALA A 339 33.43 5.78 1.98
N LYS A 340 34.13 4.67 2.28
CA LYS A 340 35.40 4.30 1.63
C LYS A 340 35.20 3.90 0.17
N ALA A 341 34.14 3.14 -0.14
CA ALA A 341 33.81 2.74 -1.52
C ALA A 341 33.35 3.92 -2.40
N GLY A 342 33.19 5.11 -1.81
CA GLY A 342 33.00 6.38 -2.50
C GLY A 342 31.56 6.87 -2.56
N PHE A 343 30.59 6.19 -1.94
CA PHE A 343 29.20 6.66 -1.86
C PHE A 343 29.13 8.06 -1.24
N LYS A 344 28.34 8.97 -1.84
CA LYS A 344 28.25 10.38 -1.41
C LYS A 344 27.14 10.66 -0.41
N THR A 345 26.08 9.85 -0.43
CA THR A 345 24.93 9.97 0.46
C THR A 345 24.53 8.60 1.00
N VAL A 346 24.04 8.59 2.23
CA VAL A 346 23.42 7.43 2.90
C VAL A 346 22.04 7.83 3.40
N TRP A 347 21.12 6.87 3.35
CA TRP A 347 19.80 6.95 3.95
C TRP A 347 19.64 5.90 5.04
N PHE A 348 18.68 6.08 5.93
CA PHE A 348 18.32 5.10 6.95
C PHE A 348 16.86 4.69 6.82
N ALA A 349 16.51 3.52 7.35
CA ALA A 349 15.13 3.09 7.48
C ALA A 349 14.84 2.48 8.85
N SER A 350 13.91 3.14 9.53
CA SER A 350 13.25 2.70 10.75
C SER A 350 11.89 2.10 10.42
N SER A 351 11.07 1.75 11.42
CA SER A 351 9.70 1.29 11.20
C SER A 351 8.68 2.01 12.09
N PHE A 352 7.42 2.06 11.64
CA PHE A 352 6.28 2.48 12.47
C PHE A 352 5.16 1.42 12.58
N LYS A 353 5.17 0.40 11.72
CA LYS A 353 4.34 -0.83 11.79
C LYS A 353 5.01 -1.96 11.00
N GLY A 354 4.42 -3.15 10.99
CA GLY A 354 4.76 -4.24 10.06
C GLY A 354 6.05 -5.01 10.35
N ALA A 355 7.02 -4.40 11.04
CA ALA A 355 8.25 -5.04 11.52
C ALA A 355 8.13 -5.58 12.97
N SER A 356 6.90 -5.77 13.42
CA SER A 356 6.48 -6.19 14.77
C SER A 356 6.07 -7.67 14.82
N GLY A 357 5.53 -8.19 13.72
CA GLY A 357 5.14 -9.58 13.51
C GLY A 357 4.27 -9.74 12.26
N SER A 358 4.37 -10.87 11.56
CA SER A 358 3.75 -11.10 10.24
C SER A 358 2.23 -11.27 10.23
N ALA A 359 1.60 -11.38 11.39
CA ALA A 359 0.15 -11.37 11.58
C ALA A 359 -0.24 -10.47 12.77
N GLN A 360 0.49 -9.37 12.95
CA GLN A 360 0.26 -8.44 14.05
C GLN A 360 -1.02 -7.63 13.80
N ILE A 361 -1.99 -7.68 14.73
CA ILE A 361 -3.23 -6.89 14.66
C ILE A 361 -3.09 -5.47 15.26
N TRP A 362 -2.16 -5.28 16.20
CA TRP A 362 -2.07 -4.05 17.01
C TRP A 362 -0.64 -3.53 17.15
N THR A 363 -0.41 -2.25 16.80
CA THR A 363 0.94 -1.70 16.63
C THR A 363 1.64 -1.41 17.96
N PRO A 364 2.84 -1.96 18.22
CA PRO A 364 3.57 -1.73 19.47
C PRO A 364 4.31 -0.38 19.46
N ILE A 365 3.61 0.69 19.85
CA ILE A 365 4.10 2.09 19.84
C ILE A 365 5.48 2.21 20.51
N ASN A 366 5.68 1.60 21.68
CA ASN A 366 6.94 1.69 22.42
C ASN A 366 8.12 1.01 21.68
N GLN A 367 7.88 -0.08 20.94
CA GLN A 367 8.92 -0.75 20.16
C GLN A 367 9.42 0.14 19.01
N HIS A 368 8.49 0.66 18.21
CA HIS A 368 8.82 1.54 17.08
C HIS A 368 9.44 2.86 17.55
N MET A 369 8.95 3.46 18.65
CA MET A 369 9.57 4.64 19.26
C MET A 369 11.04 4.38 19.64
N ASN A 370 11.34 3.26 20.30
CA ASN A 370 12.73 2.93 20.69
C ASN A 370 13.64 2.64 19.47
N ASN A 371 13.08 2.10 18.37
CA ASN A 371 13.79 2.00 17.09
C ASN A 371 14.17 3.40 16.56
N GLN A 372 13.27 4.40 16.59
CA GLN A 372 13.61 5.79 16.24
C GLN A 372 14.68 6.39 17.19
N LEU A 373 14.54 6.18 18.51
CA LEU A 373 15.52 6.66 19.51
C LEU A 373 16.91 6.02 19.35
N SER A 374 16.98 4.84 18.75
CA SER A 374 18.26 4.21 18.38
C SER A 374 18.78 4.74 17.04
N TRP A 375 17.93 4.96 16.03
CA TRP A 375 18.32 5.60 14.77
C TRP A 375 18.84 7.03 14.95
N LEU A 376 18.28 7.81 15.88
CA LEU A 376 18.78 9.15 16.24
C LEU A 376 20.23 9.14 16.75
N LYS A 377 20.69 8.04 17.37
CA LYS A 377 22.09 7.87 17.78
C LYS A 377 23.00 7.65 16.58
N VAL A 378 22.56 6.88 15.58
CA VAL A 378 23.28 6.71 14.31
C VAL A 378 23.36 8.04 13.55
N ILE A 379 22.27 8.79 13.47
CA ILE A 379 22.24 10.13 12.85
C ILE A 379 23.23 11.07 13.55
N GLY A 380 23.28 11.08 14.89
CA GLY A 380 24.27 11.83 15.65
C GLY A 380 25.72 11.36 15.46
N ALA A 381 25.93 10.08 15.15
CA ALA A 381 27.27 9.53 14.86
C ALA A 381 27.81 9.93 13.47
N MET A 382 26.99 10.47 12.57
CA MET A 382 27.40 10.85 11.21
C MET A 382 28.52 11.89 11.16
N GLU A 383 28.71 12.69 12.21
CA GLU A 383 29.84 13.64 12.32
C GLU A 383 31.21 12.93 12.24
N LYS A 384 31.28 11.63 12.58
CA LYS A 384 32.47 10.78 12.44
C LYS A 384 32.81 10.43 10.99
N HIS A 385 31.87 10.61 10.05
CA HIS A 385 31.94 10.11 8.67
C HIS A 385 31.84 11.23 7.61
N PRO A 386 32.67 12.30 7.67
CA PRO A 386 32.48 13.52 6.88
C PRO A 386 32.62 13.37 5.36
N SER A 387 32.99 12.20 4.85
CA SER A 387 33.04 11.90 3.41
C SER A 387 31.73 11.35 2.82
N ILE A 388 30.70 11.09 3.65
CA ILE A 388 29.36 10.65 3.23
C ILE A 388 28.28 11.43 3.99
N CYS A 389 27.27 11.93 3.28
CA CYS A 389 26.21 12.77 3.86
C CYS A 389 24.97 11.94 4.23
N PHE A 390 24.39 12.17 5.40
CA PHE A 390 23.06 11.63 5.74
C PHE A 390 21.97 12.47 5.05
N GLN A 391 21.29 11.90 4.07
CA GLN A 391 20.29 12.60 3.27
C GLN A 391 18.88 12.51 3.88
N GLY A 392 18.55 11.41 4.56
CA GLY A 392 17.24 11.26 5.19
C GLY A 392 16.94 9.86 5.72
N ILE A 393 15.80 9.77 6.41
CA ILE A 393 15.28 8.54 7.02
C ILE A 393 13.86 8.24 6.54
N ALA A 394 13.62 6.98 6.18
CA ALA A 394 12.29 6.45 5.88
C ALA A 394 11.72 5.70 7.09
N LEU A 395 10.47 5.98 7.45
CA LEU A 395 9.72 5.24 8.46
C LEU A 395 8.92 4.17 7.72
N THR A 396 9.34 2.91 7.79
CA THR A 396 8.72 1.81 7.06
C THR A 396 7.37 1.37 7.63
N GLY A 397 6.44 1.02 6.74
CA GLY A 397 5.02 0.81 7.04
C GLY A 397 4.45 -0.48 6.44
N TRP A 398 5.22 -1.57 6.43
CA TRP A 398 4.95 -2.83 5.75
C TRP A 398 3.56 -3.42 6.02
N GLN A 399 2.80 -3.75 4.98
CA GLN A 399 1.46 -4.35 5.05
C GLN A 399 1.52 -5.87 5.24
N ARG A 400 2.51 -6.54 4.62
CA ARG A 400 2.77 -7.98 4.75
C ARG A 400 4.22 -8.29 4.37
N TYR A 401 4.72 -9.47 4.73
CA TYR A 401 6.13 -9.85 4.50
C TYR A 401 6.40 -10.27 3.04
N ASP A 402 5.47 -10.97 2.40
CA ASP A 402 5.47 -11.30 0.98
C ASP A 402 4.03 -11.41 0.43
N HIS A 403 3.85 -11.66 -0.87
CA HIS A 403 2.51 -11.82 -1.50
C HIS A 403 1.68 -13.01 -1.01
N PHE A 404 2.25 -13.91 -0.22
CA PHE A 404 1.59 -15.13 0.28
C PHE A 404 1.34 -15.10 1.79
N SER A 405 1.85 -14.07 2.47
CA SER A 405 1.69 -13.79 3.90
C SER A 405 0.40 -13.03 4.18
N ALA A 406 -0.18 -13.23 5.36
CA ALA A 406 -1.32 -12.45 5.85
C ALA A 406 -0.94 -10.98 6.13
N LEU A 407 -1.95 -10.16 6.37
CA LEU A 407 -1.78 -8.74 6.73
C LEU A 407 -1.24 -8.53 8.16
N CYS A 408 -0.30 -7.60 8.26
CA CYS A 408 0.11 -6.90 9.47
C CYS A 408 -0.92 -5.81 9.87
N GLU A 409 -0.54 -4.87 10.75
CA GLU A 409 -1.49 -3.92 11.32
C GLU A 409 -2.05 -2.96 10.25
N LEU A 410 -3.37 -2.74 10.22
CA LEU A 410 -3.96 -1.76 9.29
C LEU A 410 -3.38 -0.36 9.53
N PHE A 411 -3.16 0.42 8.46
CA PHE A 411 -2.57 1.76 8.56
C PHE A 411 -3.29 2.69 9.57
N PRO A 412 -4.64 2.77 9.64
CA PRO A 412 -5.34 3.51 10.70
C PRO A 412 -4.98 3.11 12.13
N VAL A 413 -4.67 1.82 12.37
CA VAL A 413 -4.24 1.29 13.67
C VAL A 413 -2.84 1.81 14.03
N ALA A 414 -1.99 1.96 13.02
CA ALA A 414 -0.61 2.42 13.16
C ALA A 414 -0.42 3.95 13.23
N VAL A 415 -1.45 4.77 12.95
CA VAL A 415 -1.34 6.24 12.94
C VAL A 415 -0.74 6.82 14.24
N PRO A 416 -1.11 6.36 15.45
CA PRO A 416 -0.46 6.84 16.68
C PRO A 416 1.01 6.45 16.78
N ALA A 417 1.41 5.26 16.31
CA ALA A 417 2.82 4.86 16.27
C ALA A 417 3.63 5.71 15.28
N MET A 418 3.09 5.92 14.08
CA MET A 418 3.64 6.81 13.05
C MET A 418 3.87 8.23 13.59
N ALA A 419 2.88 8.79 14.27
CA ALA A 419 2.94 10.13 14.84
C ALA A 419 4.00 10.25 15.95
N VAL A 420 4.04 9.30 16.89
CA VAL A 420 5.09 9.21 17.92
C VAL A 420 6.47 9.10 17.28
N CYS A 421 6.61 8.33 16.20
CA CYS A 421 7.88 8.15 15.51
C CYS A 421 8.34 9.41 14.76
N LEU A 422 7.47 10.05 13.98
CA LEU A 422 7.77 11.31 13.29
C LEU A 422 8.14 12.41 14.29
N GLN A 423 7.37 12.56 15.38
CA GLN A 423 7.63 13.57 16.40
C GLN A 423 8.91 13.26 17.19
N SER A 424 9.27 11.99 17.38
CA SER A 424 10.59 11.62 17.92
C SER A 424 11.73 12.14 17.03
N LEU A 425 11.62 11.99 15.71
CA LEU A 425 12.64 12.45 14.76
C LEU A 425 12.69 13.98 14.64
N VAL A 426 11.54 14.66 14.66
CA VAL A 426 11.45 16.14 14.59
C VAL A 426 12.07 16.81 15.82
N HIS A 427 11.89 16.22 17.01
CA HIS A 427 12.31 16.80 18.29
C HIS A 427 13.61 16.21 18.86
N GLY A 428 14.31 15.34 18.12
CA GLY A 428 15.51 14.64 18.60
C GLY A 428 15.25 13.62 19.73
N GLY A 429 13.98 13.27 19.96
CA GLY A 429 13.51 12.31 20.95
C GLY A 429 12.06 12.57 21.36
N PHE A 430 11.41 11.56 21.97
CA PHE A 430 10.00 11.68 22.40
C PHE A 430 9.85 12.40 23.76
N ASN A 431 10.28 13.67 23.78
CA ASN A 431 10.22 14.56 24.94
C ASN A 431 8.79 15.10 25.19
N ASP A 432 8.60 15.93 26.21
CA ASP A 432 7.29 16.45 26.59
C ASP A 432 6.62 17.34 25.53
N GLU A 433 7.39 18.10 24.74
CA GLU A 433 6.84 18.90 23.64
C GLU A 433 6.46 18.01 22.46
N ALA A 434 7.28 17.02 22.10
CA ALA A 434 6.95 16.01 21.10
C ALA A 434 5.67 15.24 21.47
N ARG A 435 5.53 14.84 22.75
CA ARG A 435 4.34 14.19 23.30
C ARG A 435 3.12 15.10 23.22
N LYS A 436 3.24 16.36 23.64
CA LYS A 436 2.18 17.37 23.60
C LYS A 436 1.72 17.69 22.18
N GLN A 437 2.65 17.85 21.23
CA GLN A 437 2.33 18.04 19.82
C GLN A 437 1.64 16.81 19.23
N THR A 438 2.11 15.59 19.53
CA THR A 438 1.45 14.34 19.13
C THR A 438 0.01 14.27 19.65
N MET A 439 -0.22 14.55 20.94
CA MET A 439 -1.55 14.56 21.55
C MET A 439 -2.48 15.59 20.90
N ASN A 440 -1.99 16.82 20.68
CA ASN A 440 -2.75 17.89 20.05
C ASN A 440 -3.12 17.58 18.58
N ILE A 441 -2.19 16.98 17.81
CA ILE A 441 -2.42 16.64 16.39
C ILE A 441 -3.37 15.45 16.25
N LEU A 442 -3.29 14.45 17.14
CA LEU A 442 -4.13 13.25 17.08
C LEU A 442 -5.48 13.39 17.81
N GLY A 443 -5.71 14.44 18.60
CA GLY A 443 -6.91 14.56 19.44
C GLY A 443 -6.94 13.57 20.61
N CYS A 444 -5.77 13.19 21.14
CA CYS A 444 -5.65 12.32 22.30
C CYS A 444 -5.45 13.12 23.59
N ASN A 445 -6.09 12.68 24.68
CA ASN A 445 -5.90 13.16 26.05
C ASN A 445 -4.63 12.57 26.68
N SER A 446 -4.22 11.37 26.28
CA SER A 446 -3.06 10.65 26.82
C SER A 446 -2.46 9.71 25.77
N ILE A 447 -1.15 9.44 25.88
CA ILE A 447 -0.44 8.43 25.08
C ILE A 447 0.26 7.48 26.03
N ASN A 448 -0.31 6.29 26.19
CA ASN A 448 0.24 5.21 27.00
C ASN A 448 1.10 4.30 26.10
N LEU A 449 2.43 4.44 26.22
CA LEU A 449 3.38 3.72 25.39
C LEU A 449 3.36 2.21 25.69
N ASP A 450 3.28 1.82 26.96
CA ASP A 450 3.36 0.42 27.39
C ASP A 450 2.12 -0.39 27.01
N LYS A 451 0.92 0.21 27.12
CA LYS A 451 -0.32 -0.34 26.54
C LYS A 451 -0.39 -0.19 25.02
N SER A 452 0.48 0.64 24.43
CA SER A 452 0.43 1.06 23.04
C SER A 452 -0.94 1.62 22.64
N PHE A 453 -1.46 2.57 23.43
CA PHE A 453 -2.81 3.12 23.29
C PHE A 453 -2.85 4.65 23.43
N CYS A 454 -3.62 5.31 22.57
CA CYS A 454 -3.89 6.74 22.54
C CYS A 454 -5.29 6.97 23.14
N GLU A 455 -5.35 7.41 24.39
CA GLU A 455 -6.60 7.66 25.12
C GLU A 455 -7.14 9.03 24.73
N GLY A 456 -8.41 9.16 24.36
CA GLY A 456 -9.02 10.44 23.97
C GLY A 456 -10.06 10.27 22.86
N GLY A 457 -10.60 11.38 22.34
CA GLY A 457 -11.70 11.39 21.38
C GLY A 457 -11.29 11.21 19.91
N GLY A 458 -10.03 11.43 19.57
CA GLY A 458 -9.50 11.25 18.22
C GLY A 458 -9.81 12.40 17.25
N ALA A 459 -8.82 12.76 16.44
CA ALA A 459 -8.94 13.78 15.38
C ALA A 459 -8.25 13.36 14.07
N PHE A 460 -7.77 12.11 13.97
CA PHE A 460 -7.13 11.57 12.78
C PHE A 460 -8.09 10.68 11.97
N ALA A 461 -7.92 10.67 10.64
CA ALA A 461 -8.76 9.87 9.75
C ALA A 461 -8.60 8.37 10.06
N GLY A 462 -9.73 7.64 10.13
CA GLY A 462 -9.75 6.21 10.47
C GLY A 462 -9.66 5.89 11.97
N TYR A 463 -9.78 6.90 12.85
CA TYR A 463 -9.82 6.71 14.31
C TYR A 463 -10.91 5.73 14.77
N GLU A 464 -12.06 5.64 14.08
CA GLU A 464 -13.09 4.67 14.43
C GLU A 464 -12.60 3.24 14.21
N ILE A 465 -11.85 2.96 13.14
CA ILE A 465 -11.21 1.65 12.93
C ILE A 465 -10.16 1.40 14.02
N TYR A 466 -9.36 2.40 14.39
CA TYR A 466 -8.42 2.29 15.52
C TYR A 466 -9.13 1.86 16.81
N GLN A 467 -10.27 2.48 17.16
CA GLN A 467 -11.08 2.06 18.31
C GLN A 467 -11.68 0.65 18.14
N MET A 468 -12.21 0.34 16.95
CA MET A 468 -12.95 -0.90 16.73
C MET A 468 -12.04 -2.14 16.67
N VAL A 469 -10.87 -2.02 16.05
CA VAL A 469 -9.83 -3.05 16.08
C VAL A 469 -9.31 -3.26 17.50
N HIS A 470 -9.13 -2.19 18.29
CA HIS A 470 -8.80 -2.32 19.71
C HIS A 470 -9.85 -3.11 20.49
N HIS A 471 -11.14 -2.81 20.25
CA HIS A 471 -12.24 -3.51 20.91
C HIS A 471 -12.28 -5.00 20.55
N ILE A 472 -12.09 -5.35 19.26
CA ILE A 472 -11.98 -6.74 18.80
C ILE A 472 -10.82 -7.46 19.48
N LYS A 473 -9.61 -6.90 19.40
CA LYS A 473 -8.37 -7.44 19.96
C LYS A 473 -8.52 -7.77 21.46
N GLU A 474 -9.10 -6.87 22.25
CA GLU A 474 -9.26 -7.05 23.69
C GLU A 474 -10.47 -7.92 24.09
N ASN A 475 -11.57 -7.92 23.31
CA ASN A 475 -12.87 -8.43 23.79
C ASN A 475 -13.46 -9.59 22.97
N LEU A 476 -13.21 -9.70 21.66
CA LEU A 476 -13.92 -10.66 20.78
C LEU A 476 -13.66 -12.11 21.21
N LYS A 477 -12.38 -12.50 21.20
CA LYS A 477 -11.98 -13.84 21.62
C LYS A 477 -12.40 -14.14 23.06
N MET A 478 -12.20 -13.20 23.97
CA MET A 478 -12.50 -13.39 25.40
C MET A 478 -14.01 -13.59 25.64
N GLY A 479 -14.87 -12.79 25.00
CA GLY A 479 -16.33 -12.94 25.11
C GLY A 479 -16.82 -14.28 24.58
N ILE A 480 -16.29 -14.71 23.42
CA ILE A 480 -16.65 -15.98 22.79
C ILE A 480 -16.12 -17.18 23.61
N ASP A 481 -14.87 -17.14 24.06
CA ASP A 481 -14.31 -18.17 24.95
C ASP A 481 -15.13 -18.30 26.25
N ASN A 482 -15.50 -17.18 26.89
CA ASN A 482 -16.30 -17.18 28.12
C ASN A 482 -17.66 -17.88 27.95
N ILE A 483 -18.29 -17.78 26.78
CA ILE A 483 -19.51 -18.54 26.44
C ILE A 483 -19.18 -20.01 26.12
N LEU A 484 -18.17 -20.30 25.31
CA LEU A 484 -17.81 -21.67 24.93
C LEU A 484 -17.30 -22.51 26.12
N GLN A 485 -16.77 -21.87 27.16
CA GLN A 485 -16.29 -22.50 28.39
C GLN A 485 -17.34 -22.55 29.52
N ASP A 486 -18.54 -21.98 29.35
CA ASP A 486 -19.61 -22.01 30.35
C ASP A 486 -19.97 -23.46 30.75
N GLY A 487 -20.08 -23.72 32.06
CA GLY A 487 -20.30 -25.06 32.60
C GLY A 487 -21.62 -25.70 32.19
N HIS A 488 -22.69 -24.91 31.99
CA HIS A 488 -23.98 -25.40 31.49
C HIS A 488 -23.88 -25.77 30.01
N ILE A 489 -23.20 -24.95 29.21
CA ILE A 489 -22.95 -25.22 27.78
C ILE A 489 -22.08 -26.47 27.63
N ARG A 490 -20.95 -26.54 28.33
CA ARG A 490 -20.04 -27.70 28.30
C ARG A 490 -20.66 -28.98 28.85
N GLY A 491 -21.54 -28.89 29.86
CA GLY A 491 -22.21 -30.04 30.45
C GLY A 491 -23.41 -30.56 29.65
N THR A 492 -24.22 -29.65 29.07
CA THR A 492 -25.56 -29.98 28.55
C THR A 492 -25.78 -29.67 27.06
N PHE A 493 -24.82 -28.96 26.44
CA PHE A 493 -24.87 -28.57 25.03
C PHE A 493 -23.51 -28.67 24.32
N SER A 494 -22.68 -29.61 24.78
CA SER A 494 -21.35 -29.88 24.21
C SER A 494 -21.39 -30.31 22.73
N ARG A 495 -20.23 -30.34 22.07
CA ARG A 495 -20.09 -30.81 20.67
C ARG A 495 -20.75 -32.18 20.40
N TYR A 496 -20.86 -33.06 21.41
CA TYR A 496 -21.56 -34.34 21.28
C TYR A 496 -23.09 -34.18 21.20
N HIS A 497 -23.66 -33.34 22.07
CA HIS A 497 -25.08 -32.96 22.09
C HIS A 497 -25.48 -32.29 20.77
N ARG A 498 -24.65 -31.33 20.31
CA ARG A 498 -24.82 -30.64 19.02
C ARG A 498 -24.78 -31.62 17.84
N LYS A 499 -23.71 -32.43 17.73
CA LYS A 499 -23.53 -33.43 16.65
C LYS A 499 -24.68 -34.42 16.53
N HIS A 500 -25.18 -34.93 17.67
CA HIS A 500 -26.25 -35.94 17.70
C HIS A 500 -27.65 -35.35 17.99
N ARG A 501 -27.79 -34.02 17.87
CA ARG A 501 -29.05 -33.26 17.90
C ARG A 501 -29.98 -33.60 19.07
N PHE A 502 -29.44 -33.60 20.29
CA PHE A 502 -30.24 -33.81 21.50
C PHE A 502 -29.73 -32.95 22.66
N ALA A 503 -30.67 -32.39 23.42
CA ALA A 503 -30.44 -31.66 24.67
C ALA A 503 -31.74 -31.63 25.50
N ASN A 504 -31.64 -31.30 26.79
CA ASN A 504 -32.80 -31.01 27.62
C ASN A 504 -33.17 -29.52 27.45
N PRO A 505 -34.39 -29.17 26.97
CA PRO A 505 -34.81 -27.78 26.74
C PRO A 505 -34.55 -26.86 27.95
N ARG A 506 -34.97 -27.29 29.14
CA ARG A 506 -34.77 -26.57 30.41
C ARG A 506 -33.31 -26.17 30.64
N ASN A 507 -32.36 -27.04 30.27
CA ASN A 507 -30.94 -26.80 30.53
C ASN A 507 -30.33 -25.81 29.53
N ILE A 508 -30.85 -25.76 28.30
CA ILE A 508 -30.36 -24.84 27.27
C ILE A 508 -31.05 -23.47 27.33
N GLU A 509 -32.28 -23.41 27.81
CA GLU A 509 -32.98 -22.16 28.16
C GLU A 509 -32.17 -21.32 29.18
N MET A 510 -31.43 -21.96 30.11
CA MET A 510 -30.57 -21.27 31.10
C MET A 510 -29.43 -20.41 30.52
N PHE A 511 -29.12 -20.52 29.22
CA PHE A 511 -28.06 -19.72 28.59
C PHE A 511 -28.43 -19.14 27.22
N GLY A 512 -29.60 -19.46 26.66
CA GLY A 512 -29.99 -19.04 25.30
C GLY A 512 -29.86 -17.53 25.09
N ASP A 513 -30.49 -16.72 25.96
CA ASP A 513 -30.49 -15.27 25.87
C ASP A 513 -29.07 -14.66 25.95
N ARG A 514 -28.17 -15.25 26.75
CA ARG A 514 -26.76 -14.82 26.83
C ARG A 514 -26.02 -15.08 25.53
N VAL A 515 -26.24 -16.24 24.91
CA VAL A 515 -25.62 -16.63 23.64
C VAL A 515 -26.16 -15.80 22.48
N PHE A 516 -27.48 -15.60 22.40
CA PHE A 516 -28.10 -14.76 21.36
C PHE A 516 -27.69 -13.30 21.49
N LYS A 517 -27.73 -12.73 22.70
CA LYS A 517 -27.30 -11.34 22.90
C LYS A 517 -25.84 -11.14 22.48
N LEU A 518 -24.92 -12.00 22.92
CA LEU A 518 -23.50 -11.88 22.53
C LEU A 518 -23.32 -11.95 21.01
N HIS A 519 -24.06 -12.84 20.34
CA HIS A 519 -24.03 -12.98 18.88
C HIS A 519 -24.56 -11.72 18.18
N ASP A 520 -25.73 -11.21 18.59
CA ASP A 520 -26.39 -10.09 17.93
C ASP A 520 -25.66 -8.75 18.22
N ASP A 521 -25.09 -8.58 19.42
CA ASP A 521 -24.22 -7.44 19.76
C ASP A 521 -22.94 -7.43 18.87
N TRP A 522 -22.27 -8.57 18.69
CA TRP A 522 -21.07 -8.66 17.84
C TRP A 522 -21.37 -8.58 16.35
N GLU A 523 -22.41 -9.25 15.84
CA GLU A 523 -22.80 -9.16 14.42
C GLU A 523 -23.06 -7.72 14.00
N LYS A 524 -23.75 -6.93 14.84
CA LYS A 524 -23.94 -5.50 14.57
C LYS A 524 -22.61 -4.75 14.55
N PHE A 525 -21.78 -4.91 15.58
CA PHE A 525 -20.48 -4.25 15.68
C PHE A 525 -19.58 -4.54 14.46
N ILE A 526 -19.65 -5.77 13.96
CA ILE A 526 -18.91 -6.26 12.80
C ILE A 526 -19.43 -5.65 11.49
N GLN A 527 -20.74 -5.49 11.33
CA GLN A 527 -21.33 -4.79 10.19
C GLN A 527 -20.95 -3.30 10.19
N ASP A 528 -20.97 -2.64 11.36
CA ASP A 528 -20.51 -1.27 11.52
C ASP A 528 -19.00 -1.14 11.16
N LEU A 529 -18.16 -2.10 11.57
CA LEU A 529 -16.73 -2.11 11.21
C LEU A 529 -16.52 -2.29 9.70
N TYR A 530 -17.21 -3.24 9.07
CA TYR A 530 -17.11 -3.48 7.63
C TYR A 530 -17.44 -2.21 6.82
N ILE A 531 -18.46 -1.46 7.26
CA ILE A 531 -18.82 -0.15 6.69
C ILE A 531 -17.71 0.89 6.90
N HIS A 532 -17.04 0.92 8.04
CA HIS A 532 -15.92 1.84 8.28
C HIS A 532 -14.66 1.46 7.49
N MET A 533 -14.30 0.18 7.42
CA MET A 533 -13.17 -0.31 6.61
C MET A 533 -13.39 -0.05 5.12
N GLY A 534 -14.60 -0.27 4.60
CA GLY A 534 -14.94 -0.03 3.19
C GLY A 534 -14.82 1.43 2.72
N LYS A 535 -14.75 2.41 3.64
CA LYS A 535 -14.45 3.83 3.33
C LYS A 535 -12.96 4.07 3.01
N ILE A 536 -12.08 3.21 3.53
CA ILE A 536 -10.61 3.35 3.44
C ILE A 536 -10.00 2.33 2.50
N TYR A 537 -10.49 1.08 2.50
CA TYR A 537 -9.88 -0.06 1.81
C TYR A 537 -10.77 -0.64 0.72
N PHE A 538 -10.16 -1.39 -0.20
CA PHE A 538 -10.85 -2.16 -1.24
C PHE A 538 -11.49 -3.44 -0.65
N PRO A 539 -12.51 -4.04 -1.31
CA PRO A 539 -13.33 -5.09 -0.69
C PRO A 539 -12.56 -6.35 -0.30
N ASP A 540 -11.53 -6.68 -1.06
CA ASP A 540 -10.59 -7.79 -0.83
C ASP A 540 -9.77 -7.60 0.46
N THR A 541 -9.17 -6.42 0.68
CA THR A 541 -8.49 -6.09 1.94
C THR A 541 -9.42 -6.24 3.15
N VAL A 542 -10.70 -5.86 3.00
CA VAL A 542 -11.69 -5.99 4.08
C VAL A 542 -12.09 -7.45 4.29
N GLU A 543 -12.27 -8.24 3.23
CA GLU A 543 -12.59 -9.66 3.31
C GLU A 543 -11.44 -10.46 3.97
N GLU A 544 -10.20 -10.28 3.51
CA GLU A 544 -9.00 -10.92 4.07
C GLU A 544 -8.84 -10.61 5.57
N TRP A 545 -8.86 -9.32 5.93
CA TRP A 545 -8.65 -8.93 7.32
C TRP A 545 -9.76 -9.46 8.25
N MET A 546 -11.01 -9.49 7.78
CA MET A 546 -12.14 -9.99 8.56
C MET A 546 -12.13 -11.51 8.73
N GLU A 547 -11.69 -12.27 7.73
CA GLU A 547 -11.56 -13.74 7.83
C GLU A 547 -10.53 -14.11 8.92
N GLU A 548 -9.32 -13.56 8.81
CA GLU A 548 -8.20 -13.84 9.73
C GLU A 548 -8.46 -13.35 11.16
N ASN A 549 -8.99 -12.14 11.34
CA ASN A 549 -9.06 -11.48 12.66
C ASN A 549 -10.41 -11.63 13.38
N VAL A 550 -11.50 -11.98 12.66
CA VAL A 550 -12.87 -11.92 13.19
C VAL A 550 -13.65 -13.21 12.98
N TYR A 551 -13.78 -13.69 11.74
CA TYR A 551 -14.67 -14.80 11.43
C TYR A 551 -14.20 -16.14 12.00
N PHE A 552 -12.88 -16.35 12.11
CA PHE A 552 -12.30 -17.48 12.85
C PHE A 552 -12.86 -17.67 14.28
N TYR A 553 -13.19 -16.59 14.98
CA TYR A 553 -13.86 -16.65 16.29
C TYR A 553 -15.37 -16.66 16.18
N MET A 554 -15.95 -15.76 15.37
CA MET A 554 -17.40 -15.60 15.26
C MET A 554 -18.11 -16.84 14.74
N ASP A 555 -17.51 -17.61 13.83
CA ASP A 555 -18.16 -18.79 13.27
C ASP A 555 -18.41 -19.89 14.31
N GLN A 556 -17.60 -19.94 15.38
CA GLN A 556 -17.84 -20.83 16.52
C GLN A 556 -19.10 -20.43 17.31
N LEU A 557 -19.38 -19.12 17.40
CA LEU A 557 -20.59 -18.58 18.01
C LEU A 557 -21.80 -18.71 17.08
N LYS A 558 -21.65 -18.46 15.77
CA LYS A 558 -22.69 -18.70 14.75
C LYS A 558 -23.11 -20.17 14.70
N GLU A 559 -22.17 -21.11 14.77
CA GLU A 559 -22.46 -22.55 14.91
C GLU A 559 -23.26 -22.84 16.18
N LEU A 560 -22.83 -22.31 17.33
CA LEU A 560 -23.51 -22.52 18.61
C LEU A 560 -24.97 -22.02 18.57
N VAL A 561 -25.19 -20.82 18.01
CA VAL A 561 -26.51 -20.20 17.81
C VAL A 561 -27.38 -21.00 16.85
N LYS A 562 -26.81 -21.48 15.74
CA LYS A 562 -27.48 -22.29 14.72
C LYS A 562 -27.92 -23.65 15.28
N ASP A 563 -27.02 -24.35 15.98
CA ASP A 563 -27.33 -25.63 16.61
C ASP A 563 -28.35 -25.47 17.73
N TYR A 564 -28.27 -24.38 18.51
CA TYR A 564 -29.27 -24.06 19.54
C TYR A 564 -30.66 -23.93 18.91
N LYS A 565 -30.79 -23.05 17.90
CA LYS A 565 -32.04 -22.78 17.19
C LYS A 565 -32.63 -24.05 16.56
N GLN A 566 -31.80 -25.01 16.14
CA GLN A 566 -32.26 -26.33 15.66
C GLN A 566 -32.68 -27.28 16.79
N ILE A 567 -31.93 -27.36 17.89
CA ILE A 567 -32.13 -28.41 18.91
C ILE A 567 -33.22 -28.05 19.93
N ILE A 568 -33.44 -26.76 20.24
CA ILE A 568 -34.58 -26.34 21.09
C ILE A 568 -35.93 -26.77 20.47
N GLN A 569 -36.06 -26.66 19.14
CA GLN A 569 -37.24 -27.09 18.38
C GLN A 569 -37.51 -28.60 18.43
N LEU A 570 -36.51 -29.40 18.81
CA LEU A 570 -36.68 -30.84 19.01
C LEU A 570 -37.30 -31.21 20.35
N ASN A 571 -37.47 -30.25 21.27
CA ASN A 571 -38.19 -30.37 22.55
C ASN A 571 -37.88 -31.69 23.31
N GLY A 572 -36.61 -31.96 23.55
CA GLY A 572 -36.16 -33.13 24.33
C GLY A 572 -36.26 -34.49 23.63
N ARG A 573 -36.43 -34.55 22.30
CA ARG A 573 -36.38 -35.79 21.52
C ARG A 573 -35.10 -36.62 21.79
N PRO A 574 -35.17 -37.95 21.67
CA PRO A 574 -34.02 -38.83 21.86
C PRO A 574 -32.92 -38.58 20.84
N LYS A 575 -31.69 -38.91 21.23
CA LYS A 575 -30.47 -38.85 20.41
C LYS A 575 -30.67 -39.43 19.00
N THR A 576 -30.36 -38.65 17.96
CA THR A 576 -30.24 -39.20 16.60
C THR A 576 -28.90 -39.94 16.45
N SER A 577 -28.95 -41.11 15.80
CA SER A 577 -27.85 -42.07 15.62
C SER A 577 -26.54 -41.43 15.18
#